data_AF-A0A2V3IYB6-F1
#
_entry.id   AF-A0A2V3IYB6-F1
#
_cell.length_a   1.000
_cell.length_b   1.000
_cell.length_c   1.000
_cell.angle_alpha   90.00
_cell.angle_beta   90.00
_cell.angle_gamma   90.00
#
_symmetry.space_group_name_H-M   'P 1'
#
loop_
_entity.id
_entity.type
_entity.pdbx_description
1 polymer ?
#
loop_
_entity_poly.entity_id
_entity_poly.type
_entity_poly.pdbx_seq_one_letter_code
_entity_poly.pdbx_strand_id
1 'polypeptide(L)'
;MSHCSKRITLLPLLVVVLLLLTFHTLPAQARLNQKTNHQVWRRLRQSRQQCAQSIQICDVPQTADDIENCVLRCMSSQCYNLVYSQHPLEEGEVDDARMRTFMKCAHTEELKQLKQRRSERWS
;
A
#
# COMPACT_ATOMS: atom_id res chain seq x y z
N MET A 1 -70.17 0.97 -13.90
CA MET A 1 -69.32 0.67 -12.72
C MET A 1 -68.03 0.07 -13.24
N SER A 2 -66.95 0.85 -13.27
CA SER A 2 -65.69 0.50 -13.95
C SER A 2 -64.59 0.32 -12.91
N HIS A 3 -64.21 -0.91 -12.60
CA HIS A 3 -63.05 -1.20 -11.75
C HIS A 3 -61.84 -1.55 -12.63
N CYS A 4 -60.95 -0.57 -12.79
CA CYS A 4 -59.63 -0.73 -13.40
C CYS A 4 -58.72 -1.46 -12.38
N SER A 5 -58.56 -2.77 -12.54
CA SER A 5 -57.64 -3.58 -11.73
C SER A 5 -56.22 -3.33 -12.22
N LYS A 6 -55.52 -2.39 -11.56
CA LYS A 6 -54.07 -2.20 -11.73
C LYS A 6 -53.39 -3.46 -11.20
N ARG A 7 -52.98 -4.36 -12.10
CA ARG A 7 -52.03 -5.43 -11.78
C ARG A 7 -50.72 -4.74 -11.38
N ILE A 8 -50.55 -4.49 -10.08
CA ILE A 8 -49.29 -4.05 -9.49
C ILE A 8 -48.32 -5.19 -9.73
N THR A 9 -47.55 -5.10 -10.81
CA THR A 9 -46.52 -6.06 -11.15
C THR A 9 -45.50 -6.01 -10.02
N LEU A 10 -45.30 -7.12 -9.30
CA LEU A 10 -44.28 -7.27 -8.25
C LEU A 10 -42.85 -7.34 -8.81
N LEU A 11 -42.73 -7.43 -10.14
CA LEU A 11 -41.49 -7.52 -10.90
C LEU A 11 -40.47 -6.39 -10.65
N PRO A 12 -40.83 -5.09 -10.67
CA PRO A 12 -39.87 -4.02 -10.44
C PRO A 12 -39.39 -4.00 -8.99
N LEU A 13 -40.22 -4.42 -8.02
CA LEU A 13 -39.83 -4.51 -6.62
C LEU A 13 -38.83 -5.66 -6.40
N LEU A 14 -39.04 -6.80 -7.08
CA LEU A 14 -38.14 -7.95 -7.04
C LEU A 14 -36.79 -7.64 -7.72
N VAL A 15 -36.79 -6.88 -8.83
CA VAL A 15 -35.56 -6.38 -9.48
C VAL A 15 -34.79 -5.43 -8.57
N VAL A 16 -35.47 -4.50 -7.88
CA VAL A 16 -34.83 -3.60 -6.92
C VAL A 16 -34.22 -4.36 -5.75
N VAL A 17 -34.90 -5.38 -5.21
CA VAL A 17 -34.37 -6.23 -4.14
C VAL A 17 -33.12 -6.99 -4.61
N LEU A 18 -33.14 -7.58 -5.81
CA LEU A 18 -31.96 -8.26 -6.38
C LEU A 18 -30.77 -7.31 -6.56
N LEU A 19 -31.00 -6.08 -7.05
CA LEU A 19 -29.94 -5.08 -7.18
C LEU A 19 -29.35 -4.68 -5.82
N LEU A 20 -30.18 -4.48 -4.79
CA LEU A 20 -29.71 -4.16 -3.44
C LEU A 20 -28.89 -5.30 -2.82
N LEU A 21 -29.28 -6.56 -3.05
CA LEU A 21 -28.54 -7.74 -2.59
C LEU A 21 -27.17 -7.86 -3.28
N THR A 22 -27.04 -7.48 -4.55
CA THR A 22 -25.73 -7.43 -5.23
C THR A 22 -24.82 -6.32 -4.72
N PHE A 23 -25.37 -5.17 -4.29
CA PHE A 23 -24.58 -4.07 -3.72
C PHE A 23 -23.97 -4.40 -2.35
N HIS A 24 -24.61 -5.27 -1.55
CA HIS A 24 -24.11 -5.64 -0.22
C HIS A 24 -23.03 -6.72 -0.24
N THR A 25 -22.82 -7.37 -1.39
CA THR A 25 -21.82 -8.41 -1.59
C THR A 25 -20.52 -7.86 -2.19
N LEU A 26 -20.03 -6.71 -1.71
CA LEU A 26 -18.60 -6.39 -1.88
C LEU A 26 -17.80 -7.55 -1.28
N PRO A 27 -16.98 -8.26 -2.07
CA PRO A 27 -16.34 -9.49 -1.61
C PRO A 27 -15.47 -9.16 -0.39
N ALA A 28 -15.71 -9.83 0.73
CA ALA A 28 -14.97 -9.62 1.98
C ALA A 28 -13.45 -9.66 1.78
N GLN A 29 -13.00 -10.44 0.79
CA GLN A 29 -11.61 -10.54 0.35
C GLN A 29 -11.02 -9.20 -0.12
N ALA A 30 -11.77 -8.38 -0.86
CA ALA A 30 -11.30 -7.06 -1.31
C ALA A 30 -11.07 -6.10 -0.12
N ARG A 31 -11.95 -6.14 0.89
CA ARG A 31 -11.81 -5.32 2.11
C ARG A 31 -10.60 -5.74 2.96
N LEU A 32 -10.33 -7.04 3.08
CA LEU A 32 -9.15 -7.54 3.79
C LEU A 32 -7.84 -7.16 3.08
N ASN A 33 -7.83 -7.23 1.75
CA ASN A 33 -6.68 -6.82 0.95
C ASN A 33 -6.41 -5.32 1.09
N GLN A 34 -7.46 -4.50 1.02
CA GLN A 34 -7.36 -3.05 1.23
C GLN A 34 -6.80 -2.71 2.62
N LYS A 35 -7.29 -3.35 3.70
CA LYS A 35 -6.78 -3.14 5.06
C LYS A 35 -5.31 -3.52 5.19
N THR A 36 -4.90 -4.67 4.63
CA THR A 36 -3.51 -5.12 4.65
C THR A 36 -2.62 -4.15 3.89
N ASN A 37 -3.04 -3.71 2.71
CA ASN A 37 -2.31 -2.75 1.89
C ASN A 37 -2.12 -1.41 2.62
N HIS A 38 -3.19 -0.88 3.23
CA HIS A 38 -3.12 0.34 4.05
C HIS A 38 -2.14 0.19 5.23
N GLN A 39 -2.13 -0.97 5.89
CA GLN A 39 -1.18 -1.26 6.97
C GLN A 39 0.27 -1.26 6.49
N VAL A 40 0.55 -1.83 5.30
CA VAL A 40 1.90 -1.82 4.68
C VAL A 40 2.35 -0.39 4.41
N TRP A 41 1.54 0.42 3.72
CA TRP A 41 1.90 1.80 3.41
C TRP A 41 2.14 2.64 4.67
N ARG A 42 1.34 2.42 5.71
CA ARG A 42 1.55 3.08 7.00
C ARG A 42 2.92 2.72 7.60
N ARG A 43 3.32 1.44 7.54
CA ARG A 43 4.64 0.98 8.02
C ARG A 43 5.77 1.61 7.21
N LEU A 44 5.67 1.65 5.88
CA LEU A 44 6.68 2.29 5.03
C LEU A 44 6.84 3.78 5.35
N ARG A 45 5.73 4.51 5.56
CA ARG A 45 5.79 5.93 5.97
C ARG A 45 6.44 6.10 7.35
N GLN A 46 6.12 5.23 8.30
CA GLN A 46 6.73 5.24 9.63
C GLN A 46 8.23 4.90 9.57
N SER A 47 8.61 3.89 8.79
CA SER A 47 10.00 3.49 8.55
C SER A 47 10.80 4.66 7.95
N ARG A 48 10.25 5.35 6.95
CA ARG A 48 10.90 6.55 6.39
C ARG A 48 11.13 7.63 7.45
N GLN A 49 10.12 7.92 8.28
CA GLN A 49 10.24 8.91 9.36
C GLN A 49 11.30 8.52 10.39
N GLN A 50 11.35 7.24 10.77
CA GLN A 50 12.35 6.71 11.71
C GLN A 50 13.75 6.85 11.13
N CYS A 51 13.96 6.42 9.88
CA CYS A 51 15.24 6.54 9.19
C CYS A 51 15.69 7.99 9.03
N ALA A 52 14.76 8.91 8.73
CA ALA A 52 15.08 10.33 8.56
C ALA A 52 15.43 11.05 9.88
N GLN A 53 14.98 10.53 11.02
CA GLN A 53 15.19 11.15 12.34
C GLN A 53 16.41 10.60 13.09
N SER A 54 16.90 9.42 12.73
CA SER A 54 17.97 8.76 13.46
C SER A 54 19.35 9.09 12.88
N ILE A 55 20.04 10.06 13.50
CA ILE A 55 21.45 10.38 13.21
C ILE A 55 22.36 9.17 13.43
N GLN A 56 21.97 8.18 14.25
CA GLN A 56 22.76 6.96 14.43
C GLN A 56 22.69 5.97 13.26
N ILE A 57 21.64 6.04 12.43
CA ILE A 57 21.47 5.13 11.30
C ILE A 57 22.16 5.68 10.04
N CYS A 58 22.31 7.00 9.98
CA CYS A 58 23.03 7.70 8.93
C CYS A 58 24.30 8.30 9.51
N ASP A 59 25.47 7.75 9.16
CA ASP A 59 26.76 8.44 9.39
C ASP A 59 26.61 9.92 9.04
N VAL A 60 27.28 10.81 9.78
CA VAL A 60 27.08 12.28 9.70
C VAL A 60 26.92 12.71 8.24
N PRO A 61 25.70 13.00 7.78
CA PRO A 61 25.45 13.27 6.37
C PRO A 61 26.11 14.60 5.99
N GLN A 62 26.80 14.66 4.86
CA GLN A 62 27.51 15.87 4.43
C GLN A 62 26.64 16.75 3.52
N THR A 63 25.66 16.15 2.83
CA THR A 63 24.72 16.83 1.92
C THR A 63 23.28 16.33 2.09
N ALA A 64 22.31 17.03 1.50
CA ALA A 64 20.90 16.61 1.53
C ALA A 64 20.68 15.25 0.83
N ASP A 65 21.44 14.96 -0.21
CA ASP A 65 21.32 13.72 -0.98
C ASP A 65 22.02 12.54 -0.31
N ASP A 66 23.07 12.80 0.49
CA ASP A 66 23.59 11.79 1.42
C ASP A 66 22.51 11.35 2.43
N ILE A 67 21.69 12.31 2.89
CA ILE A 67 20.55 12.01 3.78
C ILE A 67 19.53 11.14 3.06
N GLU A 68 19.12 11.51 1.84
CA GLU A 68 18.11 10.74 1.11
C GLU A 68 18.60 9.32 0.76
N ASN A 69 19.84 9.20 0.26
CA ASN A 69 20.46 7.90 0.00
C ASN A 69 20.52 7.04 1.27
N CYS A 70 20.87 7.65 2.41
CA CYS A 70 20.85 6.94 3.69
C CYS A 70 19.44 6.49 4.08
N VAL A 71 18.44 7.38 4.02
CA VAL A 71 17.05 7.07 4.37
C VAL A 71 16.55 5.88 3.55
N LEU A 72 16.83 5.87 2.24
CA LEU A 72 16.43 4.77 1.37
C LEU A 72 17.15 3.45 1.72
N ARG A 73 18.45 3.49 2.03
CA ARG A 73 19.21 2.31 2.52
C ARG A 73 18.66 1.79 3.85
N CYS A 74 18.34 2.68 4.78
CA CYS A 74 17.75 2.33 6.07
C CYS A 74 16.37 1.68 5.92
N MET A 75 15.52 2.22 5.03
CA MET A 75 14.18 1.69 4.80
C MET A 75 14.22 0.27 4.21
N SER A 76 15.09 0.01 3.24
CA SER A 76 15.38 -1.33 2.75
C SER A 76 16.69 -1.32 1.95
N SER A 77 17.73 -1.91 2.52
CA SER A 77 19.03 -2.03 1.86
C SER A 77 18.95 -2.86 0.59
N GLN A 78 18.08 -3.89 0.58
CA GLN A 78 17.84 -4.72 -0.60
C GLN A 78 17.24 -3.90 -1.75
N CYS A 79 16.18 -3.14 -1.49
CA CYS A 79 15.54 -2.32 -2.52
C CYS A 79 16.40 -1.14 -2.95
N TYR A 80 17.17 -0.56 -2.04
CA TYR A 80 18.15 0.47 -2.40
C TYR A 80 19.20 -0.12 -3.35
N ASN A 81 19.79 -1.27 -3.02
CA ASN A 81 20.82 -1.87 -3.86
C ASN A 81 20.29 -2.24 -5.24
N LEU A 82 19.02 -2.65 -5.34
CA LEU A 82 18.38 -2.94 -6.61
C LEU A 82 18.19 -1.70 -7.50
N VAL A 83 17.91 -0.53 -6.91
CA VAL A 83 17.49 0.67 -7.65
C VAL A 83 18.59 1.72 -7.75
N TYR A 84 19.42 1.85 -6.71
CA TYR A 84 20.36 2.97 -6.48
C TYR A 84 21.83 2.58 -6.30
N SER A 85 22.21 1.29 -6.25
CA SER A 85 23.61 0.90 -6.00
C SER A 85 24.62 1.43 -7.01
N GLN A 86 24.28 1.42 -8.31
CA GLN A 86 25.20 1.82 -9.38
C GLN A 86 25.29 3.35 -9.54
N HIS A 87 24.16 4.04 -9.32
CA HIS A 87 24.04 5.48 -9.48
C HIS A 87 23.25 6.06 -8.30
N PRO A 88 23.88 6.27 -7.13
CA PRO A 88 23.24 6.96 -5.99
C PRO A 88 22.70 8.32 -6.41
N LEU A 89 21.73 8.85 -5.65
CA LEU A 89 21.22 10.21 -5.92
C LEU A 89 22.35 11.23 -5.77
N GLU A 90 22.50 12.11 -6.76
CA GLU A 90 23.45 13.23 -6.77
C GLU A 90 22.84 14.52 -6.19
N GLU A 91 23.68 15.54 -5.97
CA GLU A 91 23.22 16.78 -5.34
C GLU A 91 22.12 17.49 -6.14
N GLY A 92 20.92 17.61 -5.55
CA GLY A 92 19.76 18.23 -6.18
C GLY A 92 19.05 17.36 -7.22
N GLU A 93 19.38 16.07 -7.33
CA GLU A 93 18.68 15.13 -8.21
C GLU A 93 17.30 14.76 -7.65
N VAL A 94 16.26 14.89 -8.47
CA VAL A 94 14.91 14.41 -8.14
C VAL A 94 14.51 13.31 -9.13
N ASP A 95 14.65 12.04 -8.71
CA ASP A 95 14.27 10.89 -9.53
C ASP A 95 12.99 10.19 -9.00
N ASP A 96 11.84 10.73 -9.43
CA ASP A 96 10.53 10.18 -9.11
C ASP A 96 10.30 8.76 -9.68
N ALA A 97 10.92 8.43 -10.81
CA ALA A 97 10.70 7.14 -11.48
C ALA A 97 11.35 6.00 -10.71
N ARG A 98 12.59 6.20 -10.27
CA ARG A 98 13.32 5.28 -9.40
C ARG A 98 12.71 5.25 -8.01
N MET A 99 12.22 6.38 -7.50
CA MET A 99 11.52 6.41 -6.21
C MET A 99 10.26 5.53 -6.25
N ARG A 100 9.45 5.59 -7.31
CA ARG A 100 8.30 4.68 -7.49
C ARG A 100 8.71 3.21 -7.54
N THR A 101 9.83 2.93 -8.21
CA THR A 101 10.38 1.56 -8.32
C THR A 101 10.84 1.05 -6.96
N PHE A 102 11.55 1.87 -6.20
CA PHE A 102 11.96 1.58 -4.82
C PHE A 102 10.75 1.31 -3.92
N MET A 103 9.74 2.17 -3.94
CA MET A 103 8.54 2.03 -3.12
C MET A 103 7.76 0.75 -3.46
N LYS A 104 7.71 0.35 -4.73
CA LYS A 104 7.09 -0.92 -5.15
C LYS A 104 7.86 -2.14 -4.61
N CYS A 105 9.20 -2.07 -4.64
CA CYS A 105 10.06 -3.11 -4.05
C CYS A 105 9.81 -3.24 -2.54
N ALA A 106 9.93 -2.13 -1.80
CA ALA A 106 9.80 -2.11 -0.34
C ALA A 106 8.39 -2.55 0.12
N HIS A 107 7.34 -2.16 -0.62
CA HIS A 107 5.97 -2.62 -0.38
C HIS A 107 5.83 -4.14 -0.49
N THR A 108 6.44 -4.71 -1.53
CA THR A 108 6.42 -6.15 -1.76
C THR A 108 7.15 -6.90 -0.64
N GLU A 109 8.27 -6.37 -0.16
CA GLU A 109 9.03 -6.92 0.96
C GLU A 109 8.20 -6.92 2.25
N GLU A 110 7.64 -5.77 2.65
CA GLU A 110 6.78 -5.66 3.83
C GLU A 110 5.56 -6.58 3.77
N LEU A 111 4.94 -6.71 2.59
CA LEU A 111 3.82 -7.62 2.38
C LEU A 111 4.23 -9.09 2.59
N LYS A 112 5.43 -9.49 2.13
CA LYS A 112 5.98 -10.84 2.37
C LYS A 112 6.23 -11.06 3.86
N GLN A 113 6.87 -10.10 4.54
CA GLN A 113 7.12 -10.18 5.99
C GLN A 113 5.81 -10.29 6.80
N LEU A 114 4.76 -9.54 6.44
CA LEU A 114 3.45 -9.67 7.08
C LEU A 114 2.81 -11.05 6.90
N LYS A 115 3.00 -11.68 5.73
CA LYS A 115 2.52 -13.04 5.48
C LYS A 115 3.30 -14.06 6.31
N GLN A 116 4.62 -13.93 6.39
CA GLN A 116 5.50 -14.80 7.21
C GLN A 116 5.15 -14.70 8.70
N ARG A 117 5.07 -13.48 9.26
CA ARG A 117 4.65 -13.26 10.66
C ARG A 117 3.25 -13.82 10.96
N ARG A 118 2.38 -13.89 9.94
CA ARG A 118 1.07 -14.50 10.09
C ARG A 118 1.18 -16.03 10.11
N SER A 119 1.94 -16.65 9.22
CA SER A 119 2.12 -18.11 9.20
C SER A 119 2.79 -18.62 10.47
N GLU A 120 3.83 -17.93 10.96
CA GLU A 120 4.52 -18.26 12.21
C GLU A 120 3.60 -18.23 13.43
N ARG A 121 2.61 -17.34 13.46
CA ARG A 121 1.62 -17.28 14.54
C ARG A 121 0.75 -18.54 14.65
N TRP A 122 0.57 -19.26 13.54
CA TRP A 122 -0.26 -20.47 13.46
C TRP A 122 0.58 -21.75 13.35
N SER A 123 1.89 -21.65 13.53
CA SER A 123 2.82 -22.79 13.61
C SER A 123 3.13 -23.08 15.07
#